data_AF-A0A543NIH5-F1
#
_entry.id   AF-A0A543NIH5-F1
#
_cell.length_a   1.000
_cell.length_b   1.000
_cell.length_c   1.000
_cell.angle_alpha   90.00
_cell.angle_beta   90.00
_cell.angle_gamma   90.00
#
_symmetry.space_group_name_H-M   'P 1'
#
loop_
_entity.id
_entity.type
_entity.pdbx_description
1 polymer ?
#
loop_
_entity_poly.entity_id
_entity_poly.type
_entity_poly.pdbx_seq_one_letter_code
_entity_poly.pdbx_strand_id
1 'polypeptide(L)'
;MVRRYLAVLGPDGARVARKTCPTGCVRSFAATHRRDRHAWETRDACGFEDFAAKQDELRVWLEAQVWTTTDGPKALFDGAVSRLRRRAMLLPGVTVLARLVAQVREEVTERLWAELCALLSPGQQAGLEALLAVPDGARTSNLERLRRGPTHRSGQEMVRARLWRISRAADYGPLNTAARGRIDTERIRRYWDDICRVVASIHTGAVRAYDVIRMLARDGNPTQLGNAIAHFGRLHKTLHVLSYIDDESYRRAIKGQTSLQESRHALGRWVFHGKHGELRQRYIDGMEDQLGALGLVLNCITLWNTVYMDAALEQLRGEGYPVREEDVVHLSPFARKHVNVNGHYSFLLPDMPGGRRELRDPDDPLDDEEE
;
A
#
# COMPACT_ATOMS: atom_id res chain seq x y z
N MET A 1 -1.41 -11.10 34.27
CA MET A 1 -2.40 -12.16 33.98
C MET A 1 -3.70 -11.98 34.76
N VAL A 2 -3.67 -11.87 36.10
CA VAL A 2 -4.87 -11.73 36.96
C VAL A 2 -5.72 -10.48 36.66
N ARG A 3 -5.11 -9.32 36.38
CA ARG A 3 -5.85 -8.09 36.02
C ARG A 3 -6.59 -8.14 34.67
N ARG A 4 -6.25 -9.06 33.76
CA ARG A 4 -6.97 -9.24 32.48
C ARG A 4 -8.14 -10.24 32.59
N TYR A 5 -8.13 -11.12 33.59
CA TYR A 5 -9.22 -12.07 33.85
C TYR A 5 -10.37 -11.46 34.66
N LEU A 6 -10.08 -10.50 35.54
CA LEU A 6 -11.09 -9.83 36.38
C LEU A 6 -12.08 -8.93 35.62
N ALA A 7 -11.87 -8.68 34.32
CA ALA A 7 -12.82 -7.93 33.49
C ALA A 7 -13.99 -8.80 32.96
N VAL A 8 -13.98 -10.11 33.23
CA VAL A 8 -15.02 -11.06 32.79
C VAL A 8 -16.16 -11.19 33.81
N LEU A 9 -15.91 -10.86 35.07
CA LEU A 9 -16.95 -10.84 36.08
C LEU A 9 -17.46 -9.39 36.17
N GLY A 10 -18.75 -9.18 35.94
CA GLY A 10 -19.40 -7.87 36.10
C GLY A 10 -19.15 -7.24 37.48
N PRO A 11 -19.69 -6.03 37.75
CA PRO A 11 -19.37 -5.23 38.94
C PRO A 11 -19.50 -5.97 40.29
N ASP A 12 -20.25 -7.07 40.36
CA ASP A 12 -20.41 -7.90 41.55
C ASP A 12 -19.29 -8.93 41.79
N GLY A 13 -18.55 -9.39 40.76
CA GLY A 13 -17.46 -10.35 40.95
C GLY A 13 -16.13 -9.72 41.37
N ALA A 14 -15.99 -8.40 41.21
CA ALA A 14 -14.82 -7.65 41.68
C ALA A 14 -14.78 -7.48 43.22
N ARG A 15 -15.86 -7.84 43.94
CA ARG A 15 -15.98 -7.63 45.39
C ARG A 15 -15.36 -8.74 46.25
N VAL A 16 -15.04 -9.91 45.69
CA VAL A 16 -14.60 -11.09 46.48
C VAL A 16 -13.07 -11.25 46.58
N ALA A 17 -12.26 -10.53 45.80
CA ALA A 17 -10.80 -10.72 45.77
C ALA A 17 -9.99 -9.62 46.50
N ARG A 18 -10.43 -9.19 47.68
CA ARG A 18 -9.57 -8.42 48.62
C ARG A 18 -9.35 -9.20 49.92
N LYS A 19 -8.66 -10.34 49.82
CA LYS A 19 -7.89 -10.89 50.95
C LYS A 19 -6.41 -10.74 50.61
N THR A 20 -5.72 -9.99 51.45
CA THR A 20 -4.29 -9.68 51.35
C THR A 20 -3.45 -10.96 51.33
N CYS A 21 -2.81 -11.24 50.20
CA CYS A 21 -1.81 -12.30 50.10
C CYS A 21 -0.50 -11.79 50.72
N PRO A 22 0.08 -12.48 51.72
CA PRO A 22 1.30 -12.00 52.38
C PRO A 22 2.48 -11.93 51.40
N THR A 23 3.35 -10.93 51.58
CA THR A 23 4.49 -10.65 50.70
C THR A 23 5.39 -11.88 50.55
N GLY A 24 5.46 -12.45 49.35
CA GLY A 24 6.22 -13.69 49.07
C GLY A 24 5.36 -14.92 48.74
N CYS A 25 4.05 -14.88 49.02
CA CYS A 25 3.11 -15.97 48.72
C CYS A 25 3.08 -16.37 47.23
N VAL A 26 3.26 -15.40 46.32
CA VAL A 26 3.27 -15.65 44.87
C VAL A 26 4.56 -16.36 44.44
N ARG A 27 5.70 -16.06 45.07
CA ARG A 27 6.98 -16.73 44.79
C ARG A 27 7.00 -18.16 45.32
N SER A 28 6.48 -18.41 46.52
CA SER A 28 6.38 -19.77 47.09
C SER A 28 5.36 -20.63 46.35
N PHE A 29 4.26 -20.04 45.86
CA PHE A 29 3.29 -20.71 45.00
C PHE A 29 3.87 -21.04 43.61
N ALA A 30 4.67 -20.13 43.02
CA ALA A 30 5.32 -20.37 41.73
C ALA A 30 6.40 -21.48 41.78
N ALA A 31 6.98 -21.75 42.96
CA ALA A 31 8.01 -22.77 43.17
C ALA A 31 7.45 -24.20 43.37
N THR A 32 6.13 -24.38 43.37
CA THR A 32 5.49 -25.70 43.57
C THR A 32 4.72 -26.15 42.32
N HIS A 33 4.66 -27.47 42.07
CA HIS A 33 3.79 -28.12 41.04
C HIS A 33 2.27 -27.86 41.26
N ARG A 34 1.90 -27.01 42.24
CA ARG A 34 0.53 -26.61 42.56
C ARG A 34 -0.04 -25.59 41.58
N ARG A 35 0.82 -24.86 40.84
CA ARG A 35 0.39 -23.91 39.82
C ARG A 35 -0.45 -24.58 38.73
N ASP A 36 0.04 -25.69 38.20
CA ASP A 36 -0.62 -26.38 37.08
C ASP A 36 -1.95 -27.00 37.54
N ARG A 37 -1.97 -27.55 38.75
CA ARG A 37 -3.19 -28.03 39.40
C ARG A 37 -4.24 -26.92 39.60
N HIS A 38 -3.83 -25.76 40.12
CA HIS A 38 -4.75 -24.64 40.35
C HIS A 38 -5.27 -24.02 39.03
N ALA A 39 -4.42 -23.96 38.01
CA ALA A 39 -4.82 -23.54 36.67
C ALA A 39 -5.84 -24.50 36.05
N TRP A 40 -5.64 -25.82 36.23
CA TRP A 40 -6.58 -26.85 35.80
C TRP A 40 -7.92 -26.77 36.55
N GLU A 41 -7.90 -26.67 37.89
CA GLU A 41 -9.12 -26.54 38.71
C GLU A 41 -9.94 -25.30 38.32
N THR A 42 -9.28 -24.17 38.04
CA THR A 42 -9.95 -22.94 37.59
C THR A 42 -10.53 -23.10 36.18
N ARG A 43 -9.82 -23.79 35.30
CA ARG A 43 -10.24 -24.05 33.92
C ARG A 43 -11.49 -24.92 33.87
N ASP A 44 -11.48 -26.01 34.63
CA ASP A 44 -12.59 -26.97 34.74
C ASP A 44 -13.84 -26.30 35.32
N ALA A 45 -13.69 -25.57 36.43
CA ALA A 45 -14.79 -24.87 37.09
C ALA A 45 -15.42 -23.75 36.24
N CYS A 46 -14.65 -23.12 35.34
CA CYS A 46 -15.13 -22.04 34.48
C CYS A 46 -15.47 -22.50 33.05
N GLY A 47 -15.33 -23.80 32.72
CA GLY A 47 -15.65 -24.34 31.41
C GLY A 47 -14.79 -23.82 30.25
N PHE A 48 -13.55 -23.38 30.52
CA PHE A 48 -12.65 -22.90 29.47
C PHE A 48 -11.93 -24.08 28.79
N GLU A 49 -11.91 -24.13 27.45
CA GLU A 49 -11.06 -25.08 26.73
C GLU A 49 -9.68 -24.49 26.37
N ASP A 50 -8.75 -25.38 26.03
CA ASP A 50 -7.38 -25.01 25.65
C ASP A 50 -7.36 -24.39 24.27
N PHE A 51 -6.50 -23.39 24.08
CA PHE A 51 -6.24 -22.85 22.76
C PHE A 51 -5.77 -23.92 21.77
N ALA A 52 -4.93 -24.86 22.22
CA ALA A 52 -4.39 -25.92 21.37
C ALA A 52 -5.49 -26.79 20.73
N ALA A 53 -6.61 -27.00 21.44
CA ALA A 53 -7.72 -27.82 20.94
C ALA A 53 -8.52 -27.15 19.81
N LYS A 54 -8.44 -25.82 19.68
CA LYS A 54 -9.21 -25.02 18.71
C LYS A 54 -8.33 -24.20 17.77
N GLN A 55 -7.01 -24.42 17.80
CA GLN A 55 -6.07 -23.68 16.97
C GLN A 55 -6.37 -23.87 15.48
N ASP A 56 -6.64 -25.10 15.04
CA ASP A 56 -6.95 -25.40 13.64
C ASP A 56 -8.26 -24.76 13.19
N GLU A 57 -9.27 -24.75 14.05
CA GLU A 57 -10.54 -24.09 13.75
C GLU A 57 -10.40 -22.57 13.64
N LEU A 58 -9.58 -21.97 14.51
CA LEU A 58 -9.23 -20.55 14.41
C LEU A 58 -8.44 -20.27 13.13
N ARG A 59 -7.55 -21.18 12.74
CA ARG A 59 -6.76 -21.09 11.51
C ARG A 59 -7.66 -21.06 10.28
N VAL A 60 -8.58 -22.01 10.14
CA VAL A 60 -9.56 -22.06 9.04
C VAL A 60 -10.37 -20.77 8.97
N TRP A 61 -10.80 -20.24 10.12
CA TRP A 61 -11.50 -18.96 10.15
C TRP A 61 -10.61 -17.79 9.70
N LEU A 62 -9.35 -17.73 10.16
CA LEU A 62 -8.39 -16.71 9.74
C LEU A 62 -8.11 -16.80 8.23
N GLU A 63 -7.92 -18.00 7.68
CA GLU A 63 -7.71 -18.23 6.25
C GLU A 63 -8.88 -17.67 5.43
N ALA A 64 -10.12 -17.96 5.85
CA ALA A 64 -11.31 -17.43 5.21
C ALA A 64 -11.40 -15.90 5.28
N GLN A 65 -11.01 -15.28 6.41
CA GLN A 65 -10.96 -13.83 6.51
C GLN A 65 -9.89 -13.24 5.58
N VAL A 66 -8.66 -13.72 5.64
CA VAL A 66 -7.57 -13.21 4.79
C VAL A 66 -7.88 -13.40 3.29
N TRP A 67 -8.57 -14.48 2.92
CA TRP A 67 -8.97 -14.72 1.54
C TRP A 67 -10.04 -13.75 1.04
N THR A 68 -10.92 -13.27 1.92
CA THR A 68 -12.11 -12.51 1.53
C THR A 68 -12.05 -11.03 1.89
N THR A 69 -11.12 -10.62 2.77
CA THR A 69 -10.99 -9.25 3.26
C THR A 69 -9.56 -8.72 3.10
N THR A 70 -9.43 -7.39 3.05
CA THR A 70 -8.14 -6.70 3.04
C THR A 70 -7.62 -6.36 4.43
N ASP A 71 -8.11 -7.06 5.46
CA ASP A 71 -7.87 -6.72 6.86
C ASP A 71 -6.37 -6.69 7.23
N GLY A 72 -5.99 -5.61 7.92
CA GLY A 72 -4.66 -5.50 8.50
C GLY A 72 -4.42 -6.50 9.63
N PRO A 73 -3.14 -6.79 9.98
CA PRO A 73 -2.80 -7.77 11.03
C PRO A 73 -3.44 -7.47 12.39
N LYS A 74 -3.67 -6.19 12.70
CA LYS A 74 -4.32 -5.77 13.95
C LYS A 74 -5.81 -6.13 13.97
N ALA A 75 -6.53 -5.89 12.86
CA ALA A 75 -7.95 -6.23 12.75
C ALA A 75 -8.17 -7.74 12.85
N LEU A 76 -7.34 -8.54 12.17
CA LEU A 76 -7.36 -10.00 12.25
C LEU A 76 -7.04 -10.51 13.67
N PHE A 77 -6.07 -9.88 14.35
CA PHE A 77 -5.73 -10.21 15.74
C PHE A 77 -6.89 -9.91 16.68
N ASP A 78 -7.49 -8.72 16.60
CA ASP A 78 -8.61 -8.30 17.45
C ASP A 78 -9.86 -9.18 17.18
N GLY A 79 -10.11 -9.52 15.91
CA GLY A 79 -11.14 -10.47 15.49
C GLY A 79 -10.92 -11.87 16.07
N ALA A 80 -9.68 -12.38 16.02
CA ALA A 80 -9.34 -13.67 16.62
C ALA A 80 -9.54 -13.68 18.14
N VAL A 81 -9.15 -12.61 18.84
CA VAL A 81 -9.39 -12.46 20.29
C VAL A 81 -10.90 -12.45 20.59
N SER A 82 -11.68 -11.70 19.81
CA SER A 82 -13.14 -11.64 19.95
C SER A 82 -13.79 -13.02 19.77
N ARG A 83 -13.35 -13.78 18.76
CA ARG A 83 -13.84 -15.13 18.48
C ARG A 83 -13.50 -16.12 19.58
N LEU A 84 -12.25 -16.13 20.05
CA LEU A 84 -11.80 -16.97 21.16
C LEU A 84 -12.60 -16.67 22.44
N ARG A 85 -12.88 -15.39 22.72
CA ARG A 85 -13.71 -14.98 23.86
C ARG A 85 -15.15 -15.48 23.75
N ARG A 86 -15.79 -15.34 22.58
CA ARG A 86 -17.17 -15.80 22.36
C ARG A 86 -17.34 -17.31 22.57
N ARG A 87 -16.26 -18.07 22.41
CA ARG A 87 -16.27 -19.53 22.59
C ARG A 87 -15.78 -19.99 23.95
N ALA A 88 -15.55 -19.07 24.89
CA ALA A 88 -14.96 -19.40 26.20
C ALA A 88 -13.62 -20.16 26.07
N MET A 89 -12.72 -19.69 25.21
CA MET A 89 -11.36 -20.23 25.09
C MET A 89 -10.36 -19.46 25.95
N LEU A 90 -9.37 -20.19 26.49
CA LEU A 90 -8.19 -19.55 27.07
C LEU A 90 -7.43 -18.79 25.96
N LEU A 91 -7.21 -17.49 26.17
CA LEU A 91 -6.44 -16.70 25.23
C LEU A 91 -4.96 -17.12 25.28
N PRO A 92 -4.33 -17.44 24.14
CA PRO A 92 -2.90 -17.71 24.10
C PRO A 92 -2.11 -16.43 24.42
N GLY A 93 -0.80 -16.58 24.61
CA GLY A 93 0.09 -15.42 24.71
C GLY A 93 -0.05 -14.51 23.48
N VAL A 94 0.04 -13.19 23.68
CA VAL A 94 -0.10 -12.20 22.59
C VAL A 94 0.82 -12.52 21.40
N THR A 95 2.07 -12.91 21.69
CA THR A 95 3.05 -13.29 20.67
C THR A 95 2.66 -14.56 19.89
N VAL A 96 2.00 -15.52 20.55
CA VAL A 96 1.55 -16.77 19.91
C VAL A 96 0.46 -16.47 18.89
N LEU A 97 -0.56 -15.70 19.29
CA LEU A 97 -1.64 -15.33 18.39
C LEU A 97 -1.18 -14.42 17.25
N ALA A 98 -0.28 -13.47 17.54
CA ALA A 98 0.29 -12.60 16.52
C ALA A 98 1.09 -13.39 15.48
N ARG A 99 1.85 -14.41 15.91
CA ARG A 99 2.58 -15.30 15.00
C ARG A 99 1.64 -16.12 14.12
N LEU A 100 0.57 -16.68 14.70
CA LEU A 100 -0.43 -17.43 13.93
C LEU A 100 -1.09 -16.55 12.86
N VAL A 101 -1.49 -15.32 13.20
CA VAL A 101 -2.05 -14.37 12.24
C VAL A 101 -1.04 -14.04 11.14
N ALA A 102 0.22 -13.81 11.48
CA ALA A 102 1.26 -13.53 10.48
C ALA A 102 1.46 -14.71 9.53
N GLN A 103 1.57 -15.93 10.07
CA GLN A 103 1.76 -17.16 9.30
C GLN A 103 0.59 -17.41 8.34
N VAL A 104 -0.65 -17.37 8.83
CA VAL A 104 -1.84 -17.57 7.97
C VAL A 104 -1.89 -16.52 6.86
N ARG A 105 -1.56 -15.26 7.17
CA ARG A 105 -1.53 -14.21 6.16
C ARG A 105 -0.49 -14.48 5.08
N GLU A 106 0.71 -14.90 5.46
CA GLU A 106 1.79 -15.21 4.53
C GLU A 106 1.39 -16.37 3.60
N GLU A 107 0.91 -17.48 4.15
CA GLU A 107 0.48 -18.65 3.37
C GLU A 107 -0.68 -18.33 2.40
N VAL A 108 -1.69 -17.59 2.87
CA VAL A 108 -2.82 -17.18 2.02
C VAL A 108 -2.35 -16.21 0.93
N THR A 109 -1.43 -15.31 1.25
CA THR A 109 -0.86 -14.36 0.29
C THR A 109 -0.06 -15.10 -0.79
N GLU A 110 0.76 -16.08 -0.41
CA GLU A 110 1.49 -16.93 -1.37
C GLU A 110 0.55 -17.69 -2.29
N ARG A 111 -0.52 -18.27 -1.73
CA ARG A 111 -1.56 -18.94 -2.53
C ARG A 111 -2.23 -17.98 -3.51
N LEU A 112 -2.61 -16.78 -3.06
CA LEU A 112 -3.20 -15.76 -3.92
C LEU A 112 -2.24 -15.41 -5.08
N TRP A 113 -0.96 -15.21 -4.80
CA TRP A 113 0.03 -14.95 -5.84
C TRP A 113 0.18 -16.12 -6.82
N ALA A 114 0.16 -17.36 -6.33
CA ALA A 114 0.21 -18.54 -7.19
C ALA A 114 -1.01 -18.63 -8.13
N GLU A 115 -2.22 -18.40 -7.62
CA GLU A 115 -3.44 -18.37 -8.43
C GLU A 115 -3.40 -17.22 -9.45
N LEU A 116 -2.96 -16.02 -9.06
CA LEU A 116 -2.82 -14.89 -9.98
C LEU A 116 -1.77 -15.13 -11.07
N CYS A 117 -0.61 -15.70 -10.71
CA CYS A 117 0.44 -16.03 -11.68
C CYS A 117 -0.03 -17.10 -12.68
N ALA A 118 -0.85 -18.06 -12.23
CA ALA A 118 -1.41 -19.10 -13.10
C ALA A 118 -2.38 -18.55 -14.17
N LEU A 119 -2.94 -17.35 -13.97
CA LEU A 119 -3.79 -16.68 -14.96
C LEU A 119 -3.00 -16.01 -16.09
N LEU A 120 -1.70 -15.80 -15.91
CA LEU A 120 -0.85 -15.09 -16.86
C LEU A 120 -0.22 -16.06 -17.87
N SER A 121 -0.21 -15.67 -19.15
CA SER A 121 0.51 -16.45 -20.16
C SER A 121 2.03 -16.38 -19.92
N PRO A 122 2.81 -17.36 -20.42
CA PRO A 122 4.27 -17.32 -20.30
C PRO A 122 4.90 -16.04 -20.86
N GLY A 123 4.32 -15.48 -21.94
CA GLY A 123 4.75 -14.20 -22.50
C GLY A 123 4.46 -13.01 -21.57
N GLN A 124 3.30 -12.99 -20.90
CA GLN A 124 2.95 -11.96 -19.92
C GLN A 124 3.83 -12.04 -18.67
N GLN A 125 4.12 -13.25 -18.19
CA GLN A 125 5.04 -13.47 -17.07
C GLN A 125 6.45 -12.93 -17.40
N ALA A 126 7.00 -13.29 -18.57
CA ALA A 126 8.29 -12.79 -19.02
C ALA A 126 8.30 -11.25 -19.17
N GLY A 127 7.22 -10.65 -19.66
CA GLY A 127 7.07 -9.19 -19.75
C GLY A 127 7.09 -8.50 -18.38
N LEU A 128 6.39 -9.06 -17.38
CA LEU A 128 6.39 -8.53 -16.02
C LEU A 128 7.75 -8.71 -15.33
N GLU A 129 8.41 -9.84 -15.53
CA GLU A 129 9.76 -10.08 -15.03
C GLU A 129 10.79 -9.12 -15.64
N ALA A 130 10.67 -8.83 -16.94
CA ALA A 130 11.52 -7.86 -17.63
C ALA A 130 11.42 -6.44 -17.04
N LEU A 131 10.29 -6.08 -16.42
CA LEU A 131 10.16 -4.79 -15.71
C LEU A 131 11.06 -4.73 -14.46
N LEU A 132 11.39 -5.86 -13.85
CA LEU A 132 12.26 -5.93 -12.68
C LEU A 132 13.75 -5.82 -13.04
N ALA A 133 14.11 -6.10 -14.30
CA ALA A 133 15.49 -6.02 -14.78
C ALA A 133 16.00 -4.57 -14.81
N VAL A 134 17.29 -4.40 -14.50
CA VAL A 134 18.02 -3.12 -14.63
C VAL A 134 18.78 -3.16 -15.96
N PRO A 135 18.47 -2.29 -16.93
CA PRO A 135 19.20 -2.23 -18.20
C PRO A 135 20.68 -1.91 -18.01
N ASP A 136 21.53 -2.38 -18.93
CA ASP A 136 22.96 -2.06 -18.92
C ASP A 136 23.19 -0.55 -18.95
N GLY A 137 24.00 -0.05 -18.02
CA GLY A 137 24.27 1.38 -17.84
C GLY A 137 23.20 2.15 -17.04
N ALA A 138 22.08 1.52 -16.66
CA ALA A 138 21.07 2.12 -15.79
C ALA A 138 21.31 1.76 -14.31
N ARG A 139 20.83 2.62 -13.40
CA ARG A 139 20.94 2.41 -11.93
C ARG A 139 19.63 1.92 -11.29
N THR A 140 18.56 1.79 -12.07
CA THR A 140 17.20 1.49 -11.59
C THR A 140 16.43 0.68 -12.61
N SER A 141 15.60 -0.26 -12.16
CA SER A 141 14.77 -1.09 -13.03
C SER A 141 13.66 -0.28 -13.69
N ASN A 142 13.08 -0.84 -14.75
CA ASN A 142 11.93 -0.22 -15.44
C ASN A 142 10.72 -0.09 -14.51
N LEU A 143 10.48 -1.06 -13.62
CA LEU A 143 9.44 -0.98 -12.59
C LEU A 143 9.69 0.21 -11.65
N GLU A 144 10.94 0.42 -11.21
CA GLU A 144 11.24 1.51 -10.28
C GLU A 144 11.16 2.89 -10.96
N ARG A 145 11.44 2.96 -12.26
CA ARG A 145 11.14 4.14 -13.08
C ARG A 145 9.64 4.41 -13.12
N LEU A 146 8.81 3.39 -13.37
CA LEU A 146 7.35 3.50 -13.41
C LEU A 146 6.72 3.81 -12.04
N ARG A 147 7.33 3.33 -10.94
CA ARG A 147 6.86 3.54 -9.57
C ARG A 147 7.23 4.92 -9.02
N ARG A 148 8.45 5.40 -9.29
CA ARG A 148 8.92 6.72 -8.84
C ARG A 148 8.49 7.79 -9.83
N GLY A 149 7.23 8.19 -9.73
CA GLY A 149 6.68 9.34 -10.46
C GLY A 149 7.51 10.60 -10.23
N PRO A 150 8.13 11.19 -11.26
CA PRO A 150 8.62 12.53 -11.18
C PRO A 150 7.39 13.45 -11.18
N THR A 151 7.35 14.37 -10.23
CA THR A 151 6.22 15.29 -10.08
C THR A 151 6.30 16.38 -11.12
N HIS A 152 5.30 16.50 -11.99
CA HIS A 152 5.15 17.66 -12.86
C HIS A 152 5.05 18.92 -11.98
N ARG A 153 6.02 19.83 -12.11
CA ARG A 153 5.89 21.18 -11.55
C ARG A 153 5.48 22.09 -12.69
N SER A 154 4.34 22.76 -12.56
CA SER A 154 3.94 23.81 -13.50
C SER A 154 5.04 24.88 -13.56
N GLY A 155 5.16 25.63 -14.67
CA GLY A 155 6.16 26.71 -14.76
C GLY A 155 6.08 27.71 -13.60
N GLN A 156 4.87 27.99 -13.09
CA GLN A 156 4.67 28.81 -11.89
C GLN A 156 5.16 28.12 -10.61
N GLU A 157 4.96 26.80 -10.45
CA GLU A 157 5.49 26.03 -9.34
C GLU A 157 7.02 25.85 -9.42
N MET A 158 7.61 25.87 -10.62
CA MET A 158 9.07 25.87 -10.83
C MET A 158 9.69 27.21 -10.43
N VAL A 159 9.02 28.32 -10.74
CA VAL A 159 9.41 29.67 -10.27
C VAL A 159 9.23 29.77 -8.74
N ARG A 160 8.16 29.19 -8.18
CA ARG A 160 7.97 29.07 -6.72
C ARG A 160 8.89 28.05 -6.05
N ALA A 161 9.44 27.09 -6.79
CA ALA A 161 10.23 26.00 -6.26
C ALA A 161 11.49 26.48 -5.52
N ARG A 162 11.86 27.76 -5.68
CA ARG A 162 13.05 28.44 -5.13
C ARG A 162 14.29 27.67 -5.51
N LEU A 163 14.98 28.01 -6.59
CA LEU A 163 16.30 27.42 -6.84
C LEU A 163 17.28 27.88 -5.75
N TRP A 164 18.23 27.02 -5.39
CA TRP A 164 19.21 27.33 -4.35
C TRP A 164 20.61 27.45 -4.93
N ARG A 165 21.33 28.51 -4.54
CA ARG A 165 22.73 28.74 -4.91
C ARG A 165 23.68 28.30 -3.80
N ILE A 166 24.84 27.77 -4.18
CA ILE A 166 25.93 27.44 -3.25
C ILE A 166 26.67 28.72 -2.84
N SER A 167 27.12 29.50 -3.84
CA SER A 167 27.78 30.79 -3.62
C SER A 167 26.80 31.95 -3.80
N ARG A 168 26.89 32.97 -2.92
CA ARG A 168 26.14 34.22 -3.07
C ARG A 168 26.64 35.06 -4.25
N ALA A 169 27.93 34.96 -4.58
CA ALA A 169 28.57 35.72 -5.64
C ALA A 169 28.39 35.09 -7.03
N ALA A 170 27.78 33.90 -7.11
CA ALA A 170 27.52 33.26 -8.40
C ALA A 170 26.45 34.02 -9.18
N ASP A 171 26.74 34.29 -10.45
CA ASP A 171 25.85 34.90 -11.42
C ASP A 171 25.35 33.85 -12.42
N TYR A 172 24.04 33.63 -12.45
CA TYR A 172 23.37 32.70 -13.38
C TYR A 172 22.52 33.43 -14.44
N GLY A 173 22.79 34.73 -14.66
CA GLY A 173 22.08 35.56 -15.62
C GLY A 173 20.58 35.60 -15.34
N PRO A 174 19.70 35.25 -16.32
CA PRO A 174 18.25 35.28 -16.15
C PRO A 174 17.72 34.46 -14.97
N LEU A 175 18.41 33.37 -14.59
CA LEU A 175 18.01 32.48 -13.50
C LEU A 175 18.29 33.05 -12.09
N ASN A 176 19.00 34.18 -11.99
CA ASN A 176 19.25 34.83 -10.69
C ASN A 176 17.96 35.18 -9.96
N THR A 177 16.91 35.53 -10.69
CA THR A 177 15.60 35.88 -10.15
C THR A 177 14.87 34.68 -9.52
N ALA A 178 15.12 33.47 -10.02
CA ALA A 178 14.57 32.20 -9.52
C ALA A 178 15.44 31.56 -8.43
N ALA A 179 16.76 31.75 -8.47
CA ALA A 179 17.75 31.20 -7.54
C ALA A 179 17.92 32.02 -6.25
N ARG A 180 16.84 32.24 -5.49
CA ARG A 180 16.87 33.08 -4.28
C ARG A 180 17.33 32.37 -3.01
N GLY A 181 17.31 31.03 -2.99
CA GLY A 181 17.69 30.25 -1.81
C GLY A 181 19.19 30.05 -1.68
N ARG A 182 19.71 29.78 -0.47
CA ARG A 182 21.12 29.39 -0.24
C ARG A 182 21.23 27.97 0.28
N ILE A 183 22.20 27.22 -0.22
CA ILE A 183 22.61 25.92 0.33
C ILE A 183 23.80 26.15 1.28
N ASP A 184 23.69 25.62 2.50
CA ASP A 184 24.78 25.59 3.47
C ASP A 184 25.51 24.24 3.34
N THR A 185 26.55 24.22 2.51
CA THR A 185 27.34 22.99 2.25
C THR A 185 28.14 22.55 3.47
N GLU A 186 28.52 23.48 4.34
CA GLU A 186 29.30 23.17 5.53
C GLU A 186 28.46 22.42 6.56
N ARG A 187 27.20 22.80 6.69
CA ARG A 187 26.23 22.06 7.48
C ARG A 187 25.98 20.65 6.95
N ILE A 188 25.93 20.46 5.63
CA ILE A 188 25.80 19.13 5.03
C ILE A 188 27.03 18.28 5.39
N ARG A 189 28.24 18.83 5.23
CA ARG A 189 29.48 18.13 5.60
C ARG A 189 29.51 17.73 7.07
N ARG A 190 29.15 18.65 7.97
CA ARG A 190 29.15 18.42 9.42
C ARG A 190 28.30 17.23 9.85
N TYR A 191 27.18 17.00 9.17
CA TYR A 191 26.23 15.92 9.50
C TYR A 191 26.25 14.77 8.48
N TRP A 192 27.24 14.72 7.59
CA TRP A 192 27.25 13.78 6.47
C TRP A 192 27.14 12.32 6.92
N ASP A 193 27.95 11.93 7.91
CA ASP A 193 27.95 10.56 8.42
C ASP A 193 26.60 10.16 9.03
N ASP A 194 25.94 11.09 9.73
CA ASP A 194 24.63 10.86 10.31
C ASP A 194 23.54 10.78 9.23
N ILE A 195 23.64 11.57 8.17
CA ILE A 195 22.77 11.45 6.99
C ILE A 195 22.92 10.06 6.38
N CYS A 196 24.16 9.60 6.15
CA CYS A 196 24.43 8.27 5.61
C CYS A 196 23.90 7.16 6.52
N ARG A 197 24.06 7.27 7.84
CA ARG A 197 23.53 6.31 8.82
C ARG A 197 22.01 6.23 8.81
N VAL A 198 21.32 7.37 8.69
CA VAL A 198 19.85 7.40 8.56
C VAL A 198 19.42 6.72 7.26
N VAL A 199 20.06 7.06 6.14
CA VAL A 199 19.74 6.45 4.84
C VAL A 199 20.00 4.94 4.86
N ALA A 200 21.14 4.51 5.41
CA ALA A 200 21.48 3.10 5.55
C ALA A 200 20.47 2.37 6.43
N SER A 201 20.09 2.93 7.58
CA SER A 201 19.08 2.35 8.49
C SER A 201 17.70 2.20 7.85
N ILE A 202 17.31 3.14 6.97
CA ILE A 202 16.08 3.02 6.19
C ILE A 202 16.22 1.91 5.14
N HIS A 203 17.33 1.90 4.41
CA HIS A 203 17.55 0.95 3.31
C HIS A 203 17.66 -0.50 3.80
N THR A 204 18.26 -0.72 4.97
CA THR A 204 18.36 -2.04 5.60
C THR A 204 17.10 -2.44 6.38
N GLY A 205 16.09 -1.58 6.44
CA GLY A 205 14.84 -1.85 7.15
C GLY A 205 14.95 -1.81 8.69
N ALA A 206 16.09 -1.39 9.24
CA ALA A 206 16.29 -1.26 10.67
C ALA A 206 15.35 -0.21 11.30
N VAL A 207 14.98 0.83 10.53
CA VAL A 207 14.00 1.85 10.93
C VAL A 207 13.06 2.15 9.76
N ARG A 208 11.76 2.34 10.04
CA ARG A 208 10.80 2.77 9.02
C ARG A 208 10.96 4.26 8.73
N ALA A 209 10.83 4.66 7.46
CA ALA A 209 10.97 6.05 7.04
C ALA A 209 10.03 7.02 7.80
N TYR A 210 8.83 6.56 8.18
CA TYR A 210 7.89 7.37 8.96
C TYR A 210 8.40 7.73 10.36
N ASP A 211 9.07 6.79 11.03
CA ASP A 211 9.64 7.02 12.36
C ASP A 211 10.81 8.00 12.29
N VAL A 212 11.60 7.91 11.21
CA VAL A 212 12.68 8.86 10.93
C VAL A 212 12.12 10.28 10.73
N ILE A 213 11.02 10.46 10.00
CA ILE A 213 10.41 11.79 9.81
C ILE A 213 10.04 12.43 11.15
N ARG A 214 9.46 11.64 12.08
CA ARG A 214 9.14 12.11 13.44
C ARG A 214 10.38 12.44 14.26
N MET A 215 11.49 11.72 14.05
CA MET A 215 12.77 12.03 14.70
C MET A 215 13.42 13.30 14.13
N LEU A 216 13.26 13.54 12.82
CA LEU A 216 13.86 14.68 12.12
C LEU A 216 13.08 16.00 12.32
N ALA A 217 11.83 15.94 12.78
CA ALA A 217 11.00 17.11 13.07
C ALA A 217 10.37 16.99 14.46
N ARG A 218 10.76 17.86 15.39
CA ARG A 218 10.19 17.92 16.74
C ARG A 218 9.25 19.12 16.82
N ASP A 219 7.99 18.87 17.16
CA ASP A 219 6.94 19.91 17.28
C ASP A 219 6.83 20.81 16.04
N GLY A 220 6.98 20.20 14.84
CA GLY A 220 6.94 20.89 13.55
C GLY A 220 8.24 21.61 13.15
N ASN A 221 9.24 21.67 14.03
CA ASN A 221 10.53 22.28 13.74
C ASN A 221 11.59 21.22 13.38
N PRO A 222 12.34 21.42 12.26
CA PRO A 222 13.38 20.48 11.88
C PRO A 222 14.53 20.50 12.90
N THR A 223 14.99 19.31 13.30
CA THR A 223 16.20 19.15 14.11
C THR A 223 17.44 19.58 13.32
N GLN A 224 18.62 19.65 13.94
CA GLN A 224 19.84 20.02 13.22
C GLN A 224 20.15 19.03 12.08
N LEU A 225 19.95 17.73 12.32
CA LEU A 225 20.05 16.68 11.30
C LEU A 225 18.93 16.80 10.26
N GLY A 226 17.68 17.05 10.68
CA GLY A 226 16.56 17.28 9.75
C GLY A 226 16.79 18.49 8.83
N ASN A 227 17.40 19.54 9.36
CA ASN A 227 17.77 20.73 8.61
C ASN A 227 18.95 20.46 7.65
N ALA A 228 19.96 19.70 8.07
CA ALA A 228 21.05 19.25 7.20
C ALA A 228 20.52 18.39 6.03
N ILE A 229 19.63 17.43 6.30
CA ILE A 229 18.94 16.63 5.28
C ILE A 229 18.11 17.51 4.36
N ALA A 230 17.41 18.52 4.89
CA ALA A 230 16.67 19.48 4.07
C ALA A 230 17.59 20.27 3.14
N HIS A 231 18.77 20.70 3.61
CA HIS A 231 19.78 21.35 2.77
C HIS A 231 20.35 20.43 1.68
N PHE A 232 20.59 19.17 2.01
CA PHE A 232 20.97 18.15 1.03
C PHE A 232 19.86 17.93 -0.01
N GLY A 233 18.61 17.82 0.41
CA GLY A 233 17.46 17.69 -0.48
C GLY A 233 17.26 18.91 -1.41
N ARG A 234 17.60 20.12 -0.96
CA ARG A 234 17.59 21.32 -1.81
C ARG A 234 18.59 21.26 -2.97
N LEU A 235 19.74 20.61 -2.77
CA LEU A 235 20.72 20.38 -3.84
C LEU A 235 20.13 19.48 -4.93
N HIS A 236 19.58 18.33 -4.52
CA HIS A 236 18.93 17.41 -5.43
C HIS A 236 17.74 18.06 -6.15
N LYS A 237 16.91 18.82 -5.42
CA LYS A 237 15.78 19.57 -6.01
C LYS A 237 16.24 20.62 -7.03
N THR A 238 17.34 21.32 -6.76
CA THR A 238 17.90 22.30 -7.70
C THR A 238 18.35 21.61 -8.99
N LEU A 239 19.12 20.53 -8.88
CA LEU A 239 19.57 19.74 -10.04
C LEU A 239 18.39 19.20 -10.85
N HIS A 240 17.39 18.62 -10.18
CA HIS A 240 16.20 18.10 -10.85
C HIS A 240 15.45 19.17 -11.66
N VAL A 241 15.25 20.37 -11.10
CA VAL A 241 14.57 21.47 -11.81
C VAL A 241 15.41 21.97 -12.99
N LEU A 242 16.72 22.05 -12.85
CA LEU A 242 17.61 22.44 -13.96
C LEU A 242 17.57 21.39 -15.08
N SER A 243 17.67 20.10 -14.76
CA SER A 243 17.54 19.01 -15.74
C SER A 243 16.16 19.01 -16.41
N TYR A 244 15.08 19.33 -15.69
CA TYR A 244 13.73 19.44 -16.26
C TYR A 244 13.60 20.57 -17.31
N ILE A 245 14.31 21.68 -17.08
CA ILE A 245 14.30 22.83 -18.00
C ILE A 245 15.14 22.52 -19.23
N ASP A 246 16.33 21.96 -19.04
CA ASP A 246 17.32 21.79 -20.10
C ASP A 246 17.02 20.58 -21.01
N ASP A 247 16.64 19.44 -20.41
CA ASP A 247 16.49 18.18 -21.13
C ASP A 247 15.02 17.91 -21.50
N GLU A 248 14.71 18.02 -22.79
CA GLU A 248 13.37 17.72 -23.32
C GLU A 248 12.98 16.24 -23.16
N SER A 249 13.92 15.32 -23.33
CA SER A 249 13.66 13.88 -23.20
C SER A 249 13.30 13.53 -21.75
N TYR A 250 14.01 14.11 -20.79
CA TYR A 250 13.71 14.02 -19.37
C TYR A 250 12.33 14.61 -19.07
N ARG A 251 12.02 15.79 -19.60
CA ARG A 251 10.71 16.45 -19.43
C ARG A 251 9.55 15.61 -19.97
N ARG A 252 9.71 15.03 -21.17
CA ARG A 252 8.69 14.17 -21.80
C ARG A 252 8.46 12.89 -20.99
N ALA A 253 9.51 12.26 -20.47
CA ALA A 253 9.39 11.09 -19.60
C ALA A 253 8.58 11.39 -18.33
N ILE A 254 8.83 12.54 -17.70
CA ILE A 254 8.09 13.02 -16.52
C ILE A 254 6.61 13.24 -16.84
N LYS A 255 6.34 13.87 -17.99
CA LYS A 255 4.96 14.13 -18.46
C LYS A 255 4.22 12.81 -18.74
N GLY A 256 4.86 11.84 -19.40
CA GLY A 256 4.25 10.53 -19.68
C GLY A 256 3.80 9.81 -18.41
N GLN A 257 4.64 9.82 -17.37
CA GLN A 257 4.31 9.17 -16.10
C GLN A 257 3.28 9.92 -15.26
N THR A 258 3.32 11.26 -15.27
CA THR A 258 2.27 12.07 -14.65
C THR A 258 0.93 11.82 -15.34
N SER A 259 0.93 11.78 -16.68
CA SER A 259 -0.26 11.45 -17.47
C SER A 259 -0.82 10.08 -17.10
N LEU A 260 0.03 9.07 -16.87
CA LEU A 260 -0.40 7.74 -16.41
C LEU A 260 -1.12 7.82 -15.05
N GLN A 261 -0.53 8.51 -14.07
CA GLN A 261 -1.14 8.69 -12.74
C GLN A 261 -2.44 9.49 -12.80
N GLU A 262 -2.46 10.58 -13.57
CA GLU A 262 -3.65 11.41 -13.78
C GLU A 262 -4.76 10.61 -14.47
N SER A 263 -4.44 9.81 -15.47
CA SER A 263 -5.40 8.91 -16.13
C SER A 263 -5.95 7.85 -15.17
N ARG A 264 -5.10 7.23 -14.33
CA ARG A 264 -5.54 6.30 -13.28
C ARG A 264 -6.46 6.99 -12.26
N HIS A 265 -6.11 8.19 -11.80
CA HIS A 265 -6.94 8.96 -10.88
C HIS A 265 -8.25 9.43 -11.53
N ALA A 266 -8.22 9.79 -12.81
CA ALA A 266 -9.40 10.16 -13.57
C ALA A 266 -10.34 8.96 -13.77
N LEU A 267 -9.81 7.75 -14.00
CA LEU A 267 -10.58 6.52 -14.01
C LEU A 267 -11.15 6.21 -12.62
N GLY A 268 -10.34 6.31 -11.56
CA GLY A 268 -10.77 6.14 -10.17
C GLY A 268 -11.94 7.04 -9.79
N ARG A 269 -11.86 8.34 -10.12
CA ARG A 269 -12.95 9.29 -9.90
C ARG A 269 -14.21 8.97 -10.70
N TRP A 270 -14.03 8.43 -11.92
CA TRP A 270 -15.15 8.06 -12.77
C TRP A 270 -15.86 6.80 -12.27
N VAL A 271 -15.11 5.77 -11.85
CA VAL A 271 -15.68 4.58 -11.18
C VAL A 271 -16.37 4.98 -9.89
N PHE A 272 -15.73 5.84 -9.08
CA PHE A 272 -16.25 6.35 -7.81
C PHE A 272 -17.16 7.59 -8.02
N HIS A 273 -18.18 7.46 -8.86
CA HIS A 273 -19.08 8.56 -9.22
C HIS A 273 -20.01 9.02 -8.08
N GLY A 274 -20.25 8.18 -7.07
CA GLY A 274 -21.01 8.55 -5.85
C GLY A 274 -20.21 9.50 -4.93
N LYS A 275 -20.85 10.59 -4.48
CA LYS A 275 -20.24 11.65 -3.62
C LYS A 275 -19.06 12.43 -4.25
N HIS A 276 -19.14 12.78 -5.53
CA HIS A 276 -18.14 13.62 -6.24
C HIS A 276 -16.71 13.06 -6.27
N GLY A 277 -16.51 11.74 -6.18
CA GLY A 277 -15.14 11.20 -6.15
C GLY A 277 -14.44 11.31 -4.79
N GLU A 278 -15.13 11.73 -3.73
CA GLU A 278 -14.55 11.95 -2.40
C GLU A 278 -14.88 10.84 -1.39
N LEU A 279 -13.83 10.26 -0.78
CA LEU A 279 -13.93 9.32 0.33
C LEU A 279 -14.37 10.06 1.61
N ARG A 280 -15.67 10.15 1.86
CA ARG A 280 -16.22 10.70 3.12
C ARG A 280 -16.69 9.57 4.03
N GLN A 281 -15.79 9.06 4.86
CA GLN A 281 -16.11 8.19 6.01
C GLN A 281 -15.35 8.63 7.27
N ARG A 282 -15.98 8.49 8.44
CA ARG A 282 -15.43 8.93 9.74
C ARG A 282 -14.38 7.96 10.34
N TYR A 283 -14.20 6.77 9.78
CA TYR A 283 -13.32 5.71 10.29
C TYR A 283 -12.23 5.33 9.28
N ILE A 284 -11.01 5.09 9.77
CA ILE A 284 -9.82 4.75 8.97
C ILE A 284 -9.99 3.39 8.29
N ASP A 285 -10.46 2.37 9.01
CA ASP A 285 -10.62 1.00 8.49
C ASP A 285 -11.62 0.95 7.31
N GLY A 286 -12.74 1.67 7.41
CA GLY A 286 -13.73 1.74 6.32
C GLY A 286 -13.28 2.53 5.08
N MET A 287 -12.24 3.37 5.20
CA MET A 287 -11.60 4.01 4.04
C MET A 287 -10.60 3.08 3.37
N GLU A 288 -9.89 2.24 4.13
CA GLU A 288 -8.96 1.24 3.60
C GLU A 288 -9.70 0.19 2.75
N ASP A 289 -10.86 -0.29 3.22
CA ASP A 289 -11.68 -1.24 2.46
C ASP A 289 -12.25 -0.64 1.16
N GLN A 290 -12.69 0.62 1.19
CA GLN A 290 -13.17 1.32 -0.01
C GLN A 290 -12.05 1.59 -1.01
N LEU A 291 -10.86 1.96 -0.52
CA LEU A 291 -9.66 2.13 -1.36
C LEU A 291 -9.19 0.79 -1.94
N GLY A 292 -9.26 -0.29 -1.16
CA GLY A 292 -8.93 -1.65 -1.60
C GLY A 292 -9.87 -2.13 -2.70
N ALA A 293 -11.19 -2.01 -2.48
CA ALA A 293 -12.21 -2.39 -3.47
C ALA A 293 -12.12 -1.53 -4.75
N LEU A 294 -11.93 -0.21 -4.62
CA LEU A 294 -11.71 0.67 -5.77
C LEU A 294 -10.42 0.27 -6.53
N GLY A 295 -9.36 -0.06 -5.79
CA GLY A 295 -8.11 -0.55 -6.37
C GLY A 295 -8.31 -1.83 -7.18
N LEU A 296 -9.08 -2.78 -6.66
CA LEU A 296 -9.42 -4.03 -7.36
C LEU A 296 -10.19 -3.76 -8.66
N VAL A 297 -11.27 -2.97 -8.59
CA VAL A 297 -12.09 -2.63 -9.76
C VAL A 297 -11.25 -1.92 -10.83
N LEU A 298 -10.40 -0.96 -10.43
CA LEU A 298 -9.50 -0.29 -11.35
C LEU A 298 -8.52 -1.25 -12.03
N ASN A 299 -7.98 -2.21 -11.29
CA ASN A 299 -7.09 -3.22 -11.85
C ASN A 299 -7.83 -4.16 -12.81
N CYS A 300 -9.07 -4.55 -12.51
CA CYS A 300 -9.92 -5.35 -13.40
C CYS A 300 -10.22 -4.61 -14.71
N ILE A 301 -10.61 -3.32 -14.64
CA ILE A 301 -10.83 -2.49 -15.83
C ILE A 301 -9.54 -2.35 -16.64
N THR A 302 -8.41 -2.12 -15.97
CA THR A 302 -7.09 -2.00 -16.63
C THR A 302 -6.74 -3.29 -17.36
N LEU A 303 -6.92 -4.46 -16.72
CA LEU A 303 -6.66 -5.77 -17.33
C LEU A 303 -7.57 -6.02 -18.52
N TRP A 304 -8.87 -5.76 -18.38
CA TRP A 304 -9.83 -5.86 -19.47
C TRP A 304 -9.39 -5.00 -20.65
N ASN A 305 -9.08 -3.73 -20.40
CA ASN A 305 -8.65 -2.81 -21.45
C ASN A 305 -7.38 -3.29 -22.14
N THR A 306 -6.36 -3.75 -21.40
CA THR A 306 -5.13 -4.25 -22.03
C THR A 306 -5.38 -5.46 -22.91
N VAL A 307 -6.22 -6.41 -22.48
CA VAL A 307 -6.50 -7.64 -23.24
C VAL A 307 -7.30 -7.33 -24.51
N TYR A 308 -8.27 -6.42 -24.43
CA TYR A 308 -9.09 -6.04 -25.58
C TYR A 308 -8.39 -5.07 -26.53
N MET A 309 -7.51 -4.21 -26.03
CA MET A 309 -6.67 -3.36 -26.88
C MET A 309 -5.70 -4.20 -27.69
N ASP A 310 -5.10 -5.22 -27.10
CA ASP A 310 -4.24 -6.17 -27.82
C ASP A 310 -5.02 -6.92 -28.90
N ALA A 311 -6.23 -7.42 -28.56
CA ALA A 311 -7.13 -8.05 -29.52
C ALA A 311 -7.49 -7.11 -30.69
N ALA A 312 -7.77 -5.84 -30.40
CA ALA A 312 -8.09 -4.84 -31.42
C ALA A 312 -6.89 -4.54 -32.34
N LEU A 313 -5.69 -4.47 -31.77
CA LEU A 313 -4.47 -4.29 -32.57
C LEU A 313 -4.18 -5.50 -33.46
N GLU A 314 -4.40 -6.73 -32.96
CA GLU A 314 -4.29 -7.95 -33.76
C GLU A 314 -5.29 -7.96 -34.92
N GLN A 315 -6.55 -7.61 -34.66
CA GLN A 315 -7.59 -7.52 -35.70
C GLN A 315 -7.23 -6.46 -36.76
N LEU A 316 -6.86 -5.24 -36.35
CA LEU A 316 -6.45 -4.18 -37.27
C LEU A 316 -5.26 -4.59 -38.15
N ARG A 317 -4.26 -5.25 -37.57
CA ARG A 317 -3.14 -5.81 -38.34
C ARG A 317 -3.60 -6.88 -39.33
N GLY A 318 -4.53 -7.75 -38.93
CA GLY A 318 -5.11 -8.79 -39.77
C GLY A 318 -5.95 -8.25 -40.94
N GLU A 319 -6.62 -7.12 -40.74
CA GLU A 319 -7.38 -6.39 -41.76
C GLU A 319 -6.49 -5.56 -42.72
N GLY A 320 -5.17 -5.54 -42.47
CA GLY A 320 -4.21 -4.80 -43.27
C GLY A 320 -4.11 -3.31 -42.92
N TYR A 321 -4.70 -2.87 -41.80
CA TYR A 321 -4.52 -1.51 -41.31
C TYR A 321 -3.06 -1.29 -40.84
N PRO A 322 -2.41 -0.19 -41.23
CA PRO A 322 -1.02 0.08 -40.86
C PRO A 322 -0.89 0.54 -39.40
N VAL A 323 -0.90 -0.41 -38.47
CA VAL A 323 -0.63 -0.17 -37.05
C VAL A 323 0.85 0.17 -36.87
N ARG A 324 1.15 1.42 -36.55
CA ARG A 324 2.53 1.87 -36.32
C ARG A 324 2.91 1.68 -34.85
N GLU A 325 4.07 1.09 -34.60
CA GLU A 325 4.58 0.88 -33.24
C GLU A 325 4.78 2.21 -32.47
N GLU A 326 5.05 3.31 -33.19
CA GLU A 326 5.12 4.66 -32.61
C GLU A 326 3.78 5.17 -32.05
N ASP A 327 2.65 4.68 -32.56
CA ASP A 327 1.32 5.03 -32.06
C ASP A 327 0.89 4.10 -30.91
N VAL A 328 1.28 2.83 -30.98
CA VAL A 328 0.98 1.82 -29.94
C VAL A 328 1.53 2.23 -28.58
N VAL A 329 2.73 2.83 -28.54
CA VAL A 329 3.35 3.30 -27.28
C VAL A 329 2.58 4.46 -26.61
N HIS A 330 1.64 5.08 -27.31
CA HIS A 330 0.82 6.18 -26.79
C HIS A 330 -0.56 5.73 -26.29
N LEU A 331 -0.90 4.46 -26.46
CA LEU A 331 -2.14 3.88 -25.96
C LEU A 331 -2.19 3.84 -24.43
N SER A 332 -3.35 4.15 -23.87
CA SER A 332 -3.58 4.16 -22.41
C SER A 332 -4.63 3.12 -22.03
N PRO A 333 -4.33 2.20 -21.10
CA PRO A 333 -5.30 1.19 -20.64
C PRO A 333 -6.36 1.78 -19.70
N PHE A 334 -6.39 3.10 -19.50
CA PHE A 334 -7.37 3.78 -18.64
C PHE A 334 -8.55 4.36 -19.43
N ALA A 335 -8.81 3.86 -20.63
CA ALA A 335 -10.02 4.16 -21.39
C ALA A 335 -11.27 3.76 -20.58
N ARG A 336 -12.33 4.57 -20.68
CA ARG A 336 -13.52 4.43 -19.82
C ARG A 336 -14.86 4.54 -20.53
N LYS A 337 -14.89 5.06 -21.76
CA LYS A 337 -16.15 5.32 -22.48
C LYS A 337 -16.97 4.05 -22.73
N HIS A 338 -16.30 2.91 -22.87
CA HIS A 338 -16.91 1.62 -23.18
C HIS A 338 -17.36 0.82 -21.94
N VAL A 339 -17.08 1.32 -20.72
CA VAL A 339 -17.48 0.67 -19.48
C VAL A 339 -18.70 1.42 -18.94
N ASN A 340 -19.76 0.71 -18.58
CA ASN A 340 -20.90 1.33 -17.89
C ASN A 340 -20.72 1.15 -16.38
N VAL A 341 -20.70 2.26 -15.63
CA VAL A 341 -20.61 2.27 -14.15
C VAL A 341 -21.95 2.59 -13.48
N ASN A 342 -22.97 2.91 -14.27
CA ASN A 342 -24.31 3.23 -13.80
C ASN A 342 -25.26 2.04 -14.05
N GLY A 343 -26.34 1.98 -13.30
CA GLY A 343 -27.40 0.98 -13.48
C GLY A 343 -27.40 -0.15 -12.45
N HIS A 344 -28.13 -1.22 -12.77
CA HIS A 344 -28.35 -2.35 -11.86
C HIS A 344 -27.36 -3.48 -12.17
N TYR A 345 -26.55 -3.84 -11.17
CA TYR A 345 -25.62 -4.96 -11.27
C TYR A 345 -26.30 -6.24 -10.80
N SER A 346 -26.32 -7.26 -11.66
CA SER A 346 -26.61 -8.63 -11.25
C SER A 346 -25.30 -9.35 -11.00
N PHE A 347 -25.14 -9.91 -9.80
CA PHE A 347 -23.97 -10.71 -9.41
C PHE A 347 -24.14 -12.20 -9.72
N LEU A 348 -25.23 -12.58 -10.41
CA LEU A 348 -25.37 -13.91 -10.96
C LEU A 348 -24.39 -14.00 -12.14
N LEU A 349 -23.33 -14.82 -12.00
CA LEU A 349 -22.44 -15.10 -13.13
C LEU A 349 -23.27 -15.80 -14.21
N PRO A 350 -23.42 -15.21 -15.41
CA PRO A 350 -23.98 -15.94 -16.53
C PRO A 350 -23.04 -17.08 -16.91
N ASP A 351 -23.58 -18.10 -17.57
CA ASP A 351 -22.75 -19.16 -18.15
C ASP A 351 -21.91 -18.52 -19.27
N MET A 352 -20.61 -18.35 -19.02
CA MET A 352 -19.71 -17.66 -19.92
C MET A 352 -19.13 -18.69 -20.89
N PRO A 353 -19.56 -18.73 -22.17
CA PRO A 353 -18.88 -19.54 -23.15
C PRO A 353 -17.44 -19.02 -23.22
N GLY A 354 -16.47 -19.87 -22.89
CA GLY A 354 -15.07 -19.46 -22.80
C GLY A 354 -14.63 -18.70 -24.05
N GLY A 355 -13.90 -17.59 -23.87
CA GLY A 355 -13.49 -16.72 -24.97
C GLY A 355 -13.55 -15.24 -24.60
N ARG A 356 -13.14 -14.38 -25.53
CA ARG A 356 -13.30 -12.93 -25.43
C ARG A 356 -14.64 -12.55 -26.08
N ARG A 357 -15.30 -11.51 -25.57
CA ARG A 357 -16.42 -10.86 -26.25
C ARG A 357 -15.93 -10.33 -27.60
N GLU A 358 -16.79 -10.37 -28.61
CA GLU A 358 -16.49 -9.77 -29.91
C GLU A 358 -16.25 -8.26 -29.78
N LEU A 359 -15.34 -7.74 -30.60
CA LEU A 359 -15.10 -6.30 -30.68
C LEU A 359 -16.31 -5.61 -31.29
N ARG A 360 -16.62 -4.40 -30.81
CA ARG A 360 -17.70 -3.59 -31.38
C ARG A 360 -17.23 -2.95 -32.69
N ASP A 361 -18.16 -2.81 -33.62
CA ASP A 361 -17.96 -1.99 -34.81
C ASP A 361 -17.91 -0.50 -34.37
N PRO A 362 -16.84 0.24 -34.68
CA PRO A 362 -16.71 1.66 -34.35
C PRO A 362 -17.71 2.57 -35.07
N ASP A 363 -18.30 2.12 -36.18
CA ASP A 363 -19.30 2.87 -36.97
C ASP A 363 -20.74 2.60 -36.51
N ASP A 364 -20.92 1.65 -35.58
CA ASP A 364 -22.21 1.40 -34.94
C ASP A 364 -22.50 2.57 -33.97
N PRO A 365 -23.62 3.30 -34.12
CA PRO A 365 -23.95 4.37 -33.20
C PRO A 365 -23.97 3.79 -31.79
N LEU A 366 -23.21 4.44 -30.88
CA LEU A 366 -23.44 4.23 -29.47
C LEU A 366 -24.94 4.50 -29.26
N ASP A 367 -25.67 3.55 -28.66
CA ASP A 367 -26.96 3.81 -28.03
C ASP A 367 -26.71 4.85 -26.92
N ASP A 368 -26.52 6.10 -27.33
CA ASP A 368 -26.48 7.31 -26.51
C ASP A 368 -27.93 7.86 -26.35
N GLU A 369 -28.93 7.00 -26.51
CA GLU A 369 -30.30 7.27 -26.11
C GLU A 369 -30.59 6.58 -24.77
N GLU A 370 -30.97 7.42 -23.79
CA GLU A 370 -31.50 7.13 -22.45
C GLU A 370 -30.53 7.26 -21.24
N GLU A 371 -30.56 8.50 -20.69
CA GLU A 371 -30.36 8.98 -19.30
C GLU A 371 -28.95 9.20 -18.71
#